data_AF-U1R215-F1
#
_entry.id   AF-U1R215-F1
#
_cell.length_a   1.000
_cell.length_b   1.000
_cell.length_c   1.000
_cell.angle_alpha   90.00
_cell.angle_beta   90.00
_cell.angle_gamma   90.00
#
_symmetry.space_group_name_H-M   'P 1'
#
loop_
_entity.id
_entity.type
_entity.pdbx_description
1 polymer ?
#
loop_
_entity_poly.entity_id
_entity_poly.type
_entity_poly.pdbx_seq_one_letter_code
_entity_poly.pdbx_strand_id
1 'polypeptide(L)' 'MTDTVWAVRHGEREDSVTDDWEAVAERVHDPPLTELGRWAAWRVGRRFAESAVEIDAVYASPF' A
#
# COMPACT_ATOMS: atom_id res chain seq x y z
N MET A 1 15.80 19.27 -8.12
CA MET A 1 15.86 18.99 -6.67
C MET A 1 14.42 19.03 -6.18
N THR A 2 14.02 18.11 -5.30
CA THR A 2 12.70 18.17 -4.65
C THR A 2 12.90 18.60 -3.21
N ASP A 3 12.02 19.45 -2.69
CA ASP A 3 12.13 20.00 -1.34
C ASP A 3 11.37 19.16 -0.30
N THR A 4 10.44 18.32 -0.76
CA THR A 4 9.60 17.46 0.10
C THR A 4 9.49 16.06 -0.47
N VAL A 5 9.63 15.05 0.39
CA VAL A 5 9.39 13.64 0.09
C VAL A 5 8.45 13.06 1.13
N TRP A 6 7.41 12.37 0.67
CA TRP A 6 6.49 11.62 1.52
C TRP A 6 6.76 10.13 1.37
N ALA A 7 6.88 9.43 2.49
CA ALA A 7 7.01 7.97 2.52
C ALA A 7 5.74 7.35 3.08
N VAL A 8 5.15 6.42 2.33
CA VAL A 8 3.93 5.71 2.71
C VAL A 8 4.20 4.20 2.62
N ARG A 9 3.86 3.46 3.67
CA ARG A 9 3.91 1.99 3.65
C ARG A 9 2.67 1.45 2.94
N HIS A 10 2.81 0.28 2.30
CA HIS A 10 1.67 -0.49 1.78
C HIS A 10 0.63 -0.78 2.89
N GLY A 11 -0.61 -1.07 2.47
CA GLY A 11 -1.69 -1.47 3.39
C GLY A 11 -1.48 -2.86 3.99
N GLU A 12 -2.46 -3.35 4.75
CA GLU A 12 -2.46 -4.72 5.27
C GLU A 12 -2.37 -5.76 4.13
N ARG A 13 -1.53 -6.77 4.32
CA ARG A 13 -1.28 -7.87 3.38
C ARG A 13 -2.03 -9.13 3.84
N GLU A 14 -2.50 -9.94 2.90
CA GLU A 14 -3.24 -11.18 3.19
C GLU A 14 -2.42 -12.16 4.07
N ASP A 15 -1.11 -12.23 3.85
CA ASP A 15 -0.19 -13.09 4.61
C ASP A 15 -0.08 -12.72 6.10
N SER A 16 -0.52 -11.53 6.46
CA SER A 16 -0.45 -11.02 7.83
C SER A 16 -1.68 -11.39 8.66
N VAL A 17 -2.75 -11.88 8.01
CA VAL A 17 -4.05 -12.15 8.64
C VAL A 17 -4.61 -13.54 8.30
N THR A 18 -4.09 -14.20 7.26
CA THR A 18 -4.50 -15.54 6.86
C THR A 18 -3.67 -16.59 7.59
N ASP A 19 -4.33 -17.42 8.40
CA ASP A 19 -3.70 -18.59 9.02
C ASP A 19 -3.20 -19.56 7.95
N ASP A 20 -2.05 -20.19 8.20
CA ASP A 20 -1.40 -21.15 7.29
C ASP A 20 -1.20 -20.59 5.86
N TRP A 21 -0.89 -19.30 5.72
CA TRP A 21 -0.70 -18.61 4.44
C TRP A 21 0.12 -19.41 3.42
N GLU A 22 1.25 -20.00 3.83
CA GLU A 22 2.14 -20.78 2.96
C GLU A 22 1.43 -21.97 2.29
N ALA A 23 0.38 -22.52 2.90
CA ALA A 23 -0.38 -23.65 2.37
C ALA A 23 -1.52 -23.25 1.43
N VAL A 24 -2.07 -22.04 1.59
CA VAL A 24 -3.28 -21.59 0.87
C VAL A 24 -3.02 -20.53 -0.20
N ALA A 25 -1.84 -19.91 -0.18
CA ALA A 25 -1.51 -18.82 -1.07
C ALA A 25 -1.25 -19.24 -2.52
N GLU A 26 -1.83 -18.50 -3.46
CA GLU A 26 -1.45 -18.56 -4.87
C GLU A 26 -0.04 -17.97 -5.10
N ARG A 27 0.34 -16.94 -4.34
CA ARG A 27 1.62 -16.22 -4.44
C ARG A 27 2.24 -16.04 -3.05
N VAL A 28 2.88 -17.09 -2.54
CA VAL A 28 3.42 -17.14 -1.17
C VAL A 28 4.34 -15.95 -0.84
N HIS A 29 5.24 -15.59 -1.75
CA HIS A 29 6.25 -14.54 -1.53
C HIS A 29 5.85 -13.16 -2.04
N ASP A 30 4.67 -13.03 -2.64
CA ASP A 30 4.15 -11.80 -3.23
C ASP A 30 2.64 -11.67 -2.94
N PRO A 31 2.28 -11.61 -1.64
CA PRO A 31 0.89 -11.61 -1.23
C PRO A 31 0.21 -10.29 -1.59
N PRO A 32 -1.06 -10.33 -2.03
CA PRO A 32 -1.82 -9.12 -2.29
C PRO A 32 -2.19 -8.40 -0.98
N LEU A 33 -2.66 -7.17 -1.13
CA LEU A 33 -3.32 -6.45 -0.03
C LEU A 33 -4.68 -7.07 0.29
N THR A 34 -5.10 -7.03 1.54
CA THR A 34 -6.48 -7.32 1.95
C THR A 34 -7.43 -6.24 1.43
N GLU A 35 -8.74 -6.46 1.53
CA GLU A 35 -9.72 -5.40 1.25
C GLU A 35 -9.51 -4.18 2.16
N LEU A 36 -9.23 -4.42 3.45
CA LEU A 36 -8.89 -3.37 4.40
C LEU A 36 -7.61 -2.63 3.99
N GLY A 37 -6.57 -3.36 3.58
CA GLY A 37 -5.32 -2.79 3.10
C GLY A 37 -5.51 -1.88 1.87
N ARG A 38 -6.34 -2.30 0.91
CA ARG A 38 -6.72 -1.48 -0.25
C ARG A 38 -7.50 -0.23 0.16
N TRP A 39 -8.45 -0.37 1.08
CA TRP A 39 -9.23 0.77 1.56
C TRP A 39 -8.37 1.79 2.32
N ALA A 40 -7.43 1.33 3.14
CA ALA A 40 -6.47 2.19 3.82
C ALA A 40 -5.59 2.98 2.83
N ALA A 41 -5.07 2.32 1.78
CA ALA A 41 -4.31 2.98 0.72
C ALA A 41 -5.16 4.05 0.01
N TRP A 42 -6.41 3.75 -0.31
CA TRP A 42 -7.35 4.72 -0.90
C TRP A 42 -7.57 5.93 0.00
N ARG A 43 -7.77 5.72 1.30
CA ARG A 43 -7.95 6.82 2.29
C ARG A 43 -6.74 7.74 2.38
N VAL A 44 -5.53 7.19 2.29
CA VAL A 44 -4.30 8.02 2.23
C VAL A 44 -4.28 8.85 0.96
N GLY A 45 -4.58 8.24 -0.20
CA GLY A 45 -4.70 8.96 -1.48
C GLY A 45 -5.73 10.10 -1.42
N ARG A 46 -6.90 9.84 -0.83
CA ARG A 46 -7.93 10.86 -0.58
C ARG A 46 -7.40 12.01 0.29
N ARG A 47 -6.66 11.70 1.36
CA ARG A 47 -6.10 12.72 2.25
C ARG A 47 -5.09 13.63 1.55
N PHE A 48 -4.32 13.11 0.59
CA PHE A 48 -3.45 13.94 -0.25
C PHE A 48 -4.26 14.78 -1.24
N ALA A 49 -5.23 14.18 -1.94
CA ALA A 49 -6.07 14.88 -2.90
C ALA A 49 -6.93 16.00 -2.28
N GLU A 50 -7.31 15.86 -1.01
CA GLU A 50 -8.07 16.86 -0.25
C GLU A 50 -7.15 17.90 0.44
N SER A 51 -5.84 17.77 0.30
CA SER A 51 -4.86 18.71 0.85
C SER A 51 -4.36 19.70 -0.20
N ALA A 52 -3.59 20.69 0.23
CA ALA A 52 -2.87 21.59 -0.68
C ALA A 52 -1.51 21.03 -1.14
N VAL A 53 -1.26 19.73 -0.93
CA VAL A 53 0.00 19.07 -1.35
C VAL A 53 -0.10 18.68 -2.82
N GLU A 54 0.76 19.24 -3.65
CA GLU A 54 0.98 18.81 -5.03
C GLU A 54 1.91 17.59 -5.05
N ILE A 55 1.57 16.57 -5.85
CA ILE A 55 2.36 15.34 -6.00
C ILE A 55 2.80 15.24 -7.47
N ASP A 56 4.07 15.53 -7.73
CA ASP A 56 4.62 15.53 -9.09
C ASP A 56 4.98 14.13 -9.59
N ALA A 57 5.33 13.22 -8.68
CA ALA A 57 5.76 11.86 -9.01
C ALA A 57 5.45 10.88 -7.87
N VAL A 58 5.15 9.64 -8.25
CA VAL A 58 4.96 8.51 -7.33
C VAL A 58 5.91 7.40 -7.74
N TYR A 59 6.69 6.91 -6.79
CA TYR A 59 7.56 5.75 -6.96
C TYR A 59 7.07 4.65 -6.02
N ALA A 60 6.98 3.44 -6.53
CA ALA A 60 6.53 2.28 -5.76
C ALA A 60 7.60 1.19 -5.77
N SER A 61 7.61 0.43 -4.69
CA SER A 61 8.25 -0.89 -4.63
C SER A 61 7.72 -1.78 -5.76
N PRO A 62 8.51 -2.73 -6.31
CA PRO A 62 8.04 -3.70 -7.31
C PRO A 62 7.17 -4.82 -6.71
N PHE A 63 6.79 -4.70 -5.45
CA PHE A 63 5.98 -5.62 -4.65
C PHE A 63 4.69 -4.91 -4.25
#